data_AF-A0A2T2UUN1-F1
#
_entry.id   AF-A0A2T2UUN1-F1
#
_cell.length_a   1.000
_cell.length_b   1.000
_cell.length_c   1.000
_cell.angle_alpha   90.00
_cell.angle_beta   90.00
_cell.angle_gamma   90.00
#
_symmetry.space_group_name_H-M   'P 1'
#
loop_
_entity.id
_entity.type
_entity.pdbx_description
1 polymer ?
#
loop_
_entity_poly.entity_id
_entity_poly.type
_entity_poly.pdbx_seq_one_letter_code
_entity_poly.pdbx_strand_id
1 'polypeptide(L)' 'MGIQADQHDLDLAGMEIRVEKEMASNPRRIDALRTEVWMPTALDETVRTRLEKGARHCPVHNSIDVDIDAPIVFHWPEP' A
#
# COMPACT_ATOMS: atom_id res chain seq x y z
N MET A 1 -7.00 -0.79 -3.48
CA MET A 1 -7.09 -2.15 -2.89
C MET A 1 -8.52 -2.57 -2.61
N GLY A 2 -9.28 -1.89 -1.74
CA GLY A 2 -10.68 -2.28 -1.42
C GLY A 2 -11.55 -2.60 -2.65
N ILE A 3 -11.57 -1.71 -3.65
CA ILE A 3 -12.30 -1.94 -4.92
C ILE A 3 -11.83 -3.23 -5.64
N GLN A 4 -10.53 -3.52 -5.65
CA GLN A 4 -10.01 -4.76 -6.26
C GLN A 4 -10.37 -5.99 -5.42
N ALA A 5 -10.43 -5.87 -4.10
CA ALA A 5 -10.87 -6.94 -3.22
C ALA A 5 -12.35 -7.26 -3.44
N ASP A 6 -13.20 -6.23 -3.48
CA ASP A 6 -14.65 -6.38 -3.73
C ASP A 6 -14.93 -7.01 -5.10
N GLN A 7 -14.19 -6.62 -6.15
CA GLN A 7 -14.32 -7.21 -7.50
C GLN A 7 -13.93 -8.69 -7.58
N HIS A 8 -13.26 -9.20 -6.55
CA HIS A 8 -12.76 -10.57 -6.48
C HIS A 8 -13.30 -11.33 -5.26
N ASP A 9 -14.35 -10.81 -4.61
CA ASP A 9 -14.99 -11.41 -3.43
C ASP A 9 -13.98 -11.75 -2.30
N LEU A 10 -12.98 -10.89 -2.11
CA LEU A 10 -11.95 -11.06 -1.09
C LEU A 10 -12.31 -10.30 0.18
N ASP A 11 -12.40 -11.02 1.29
CA ASP A 11 -12.48 -10.40 2.61
C ASP A 11 -11.07 -9.98 3.08
N LEU A 12 -10.89 -8.68 3.32
CA LEU A 12 -9.66 -8.10 3.85
C LEU A 12 -9.79 -7.73 5.34
N ALA A 13 -10.81 -8.22 6.04
CA ALA A 13 -10.94 -8.03 7.48
C ALA A 13 -9.67 -8.49 8.21
N GLY A 14 -9.17 -7.63 9.11
CA GLY A 14 -7.93 -7.88 9.85
C GLY A 14 -6.66 -7.43 9.13
N MET A 15 -6.73 -6.89 7.90
CA MET A 15 -5.60 -6.24 7.26
C MET A 15 -5.12 -5.04 8.09
N GLU A 16 -3.81 -4.93 8.29
CA GLU A 16 -3.17 -3.81 8.99
C GLU A 16 -2.33 -2.98 8.02
N ILE A 17 -2.38 -1.67 8.16
CA ILE A 17 -1.53 -0.73 7.41
C ILE A 17 -0.85 0.21 8.38
N ARG A 18 0.47 0.31 8.28
CA ARG A 18 1.28 1.32 8.98
C ARG A 18 1.89 2.26 7.96
N VAL A 19 1.77 3.56 8.22
CA VAL A 19 2.42 4.60 7.41
C VAL A 19 3.37 5.38 8.30
N GLU A 20 4.64 5.36 7.95
CA GLU A 20 5.66 6.20 8.57
C GLU A 20 5.96 7.39 7.66
N LYS A 21 6.05 8.56 8.28
CA LYS A 21 6.25 9.84 7.63
C LYS A 21 7.59 10.41 8.05
N GLU A 22 8.38 10.81 7.06
CA GLU A 22 9.61 11.56 7.26
C GLU A 22 9.45 12.99 6.74
N MET A 23 9.99 13.96 7.48
CA MET A 23 9.91 15.38 7.14
C MET A 23 11.30 15.93 6.83
N ALA A 24 11.46 16.52 5.66
CA ALA A 24 12.58 17.40 5.38
C ALA A 24 12.36 18.76 6.07
N SER A 25 13.46 19.40 6.47
CA SER A 25 13.46 20.78 6.96
C SER A 25 14.11 21.71 5.93
N ASN A 26 13.55 22.91 5.76
CA ASN A 26 14.06 24.01 4.92
C ASN A 26 14.16 23.71 3.39
N PRO A 27 13.05 23.76 2.63
CA PRO A 27 11.68 24.03 3.07
C PRO A 27 11.09 22.81 3.80
N ARG A 28 10.21 23.08 4.77
CA ARG A 28 9.49 22.02 5.48
C ARG A 28 8.53 21.33 4.51
N ARG A 29 8.78 20.07 4.20
CA ARG A 29 7.91 19.22 3.37
C ARG A 29 8.02 17.76 3.80
N ILE A 30 7.09 16.93 3.35
CA ILE A 30 7.22 15.48 3.48
C ILE A 30 8.35 15.04 2.56
N ASP A 31 9.27 14.23 3.07
CA ASP A 31 10.36 13.62 2.30
C ASP A 31 10.02 12.17 1.94
N ALA A 32 9.37 11.44 2.87
CA ALA A 32 8.95 10.07 2.65
C ALA A 32 7.61 9.72 3.31
N LEU A 33 6.89 8.78 2.71
CA LEU A 33 5.70 8.10 3.21
C LEU A 33 5.85 6.58 3.04
N ARG A 34 6.55 5.94 3.97
CA ARG A 34 6.81 4.50 3.93
C ARG A 34 5.59 3.75 4.43
N THR A 35 5.01 2.93 3.56
CA THR A 35 3.79 2.16 3.86
C THR A 35 4.12 0.69 3.98
N GLU A 36 3.73 0.09 5.10
CA GLU A 36 3.77 -1.35 5.34
C GLU A 36 2.34 -1.87 5.42
N VAL A 37 2.05 -2.94 4.69
CA VAL A 37 0.73 -3.57 4.60
C VAL A 37 0.85 -5.03 5.01
N TRP A 38 0.22 -5.40 6.12
CA TRP A 38 0.13 -6.80 6.56
C TRP A 38 -1.20 -7.39 6.10
N MET A 39 -1.10 -8.39 5.23
CA MET A 39 -2.26 -9.05 4.65
C MET A 39 -2.81 -10.11 5.61
N PRO A 40 -4.12 -10.22 5.80
CA PRO A 40 -4.71 -11.11 6.81
C PRO A 40 -4.73 -12.58 6.38
N THR A 41 -4.56 -12.86 5.08
CA THR A 41 -4.57 -14.21 4.53
C THR A 41 -3.54 -14.36 3.43
N ALA A 42 -3.04 -15.58 3.25
CA ALA A 42 -2.29 -15.96 2.07
C ALA A 42 -3.22 -15.95 0.85
N LEU A 43 -2.75 -15.35 -0.25
CA LEU A 43 -3.45 -15.33 -1.54
C LEU A 43 -2.57 -15.97 -2.62
N ASP A 44 -3.14 -16.36 -3.75
CA ASP A 44 -2.34 -16.76 -4.92
C ASP A 44 -1.62 -15.55 -5.54
N GLU A 45 -0.54 -15.81 -6.28
CA GLU A 45 0.31 -14.78 -6.87
C GLU A 45 -0.44 -13.84 -7.84
N THR A 46 -1.46 -14.35 -8.54
CA THR A 46 -2.24 -13.55 -9.49
C THR A 46 -3.07 -12.50 -8.75
N VAL A 47 -3.74 -12.92 -7.67
CA VAL A 47 -4.53 -12.02 -6.83
C VAL A 47 -3.63 -11.05 -6.08
N ARG A 48 -2.50 -11.51 -5.51
CA ARG A 48 -1.49 -10.62 -4.89
C ARG A 48 -1.08 -9.51 -5.86
N THR A 49 -0.67 -9.88 -7.08
CA THR A 49 -0.24 -8.93 -8.11
C THR A 49 -1.30 -7.88 -8.44
N ARG A 50 -2.58 -8.26 -8.51
CA ARG A 50 -3.68 -7.32 -8.78
C ARG A 50 -3.91 -6.36 -7.62
N LEU A 51 -3.93 -6.86 -6.39
CA LEU A 51 -4.08 -6.02 -5.19
C LEU A 51 -2.94 -5.02 -5.07
N GLU A 52 -1.69 -5.48 -5.25
CA GLU A 52 -0.53 -4.60 -5.21
C GLU A 52 -0.57 -3.53 -6.30
N LYS A 53 -0.96 -3.89 -7.53
CA LYS A 53 -1.18 -2.90 -8.60
C LYS A 53 -2.24 -1.88 -8.22
N GLY A 54 -3.35 -2.32 -7.63
CA GLY A 54 -4.42 -1.45 -7.16
C GLY A 54 -4.03 -0.57 -5.96
N ALA A 55 -2.99 -0.92 -5.21
CA ALA A 55 -2.41 -0.05 -4.18
C ALA A 55 -1.51 1.02 -4.80
N ARG A 56 -0.58 0.59 -5.67
CA ARG A 56 0.39 1.46 -6.35
C ARG A 56 -0.26 2.45 -7.34
N HIS A 57 -1.45 2.16 -7.83
CA HIS A 57 -2.21 3.07 -8.71
C HIS A 57 -3.42 3.69 -8.03
N CYS A 58 -3.48 3.72 -6.70
CA CYS A 58 -4.58 4.40 -6.05
C CYS A 58 -4.51 5.92 -6.32
N PRO A 59 -5.65 6.64 -6.34
CA PRO A 59 -5.66 8.05 -6.68
C PRO A 59 -4.73 8.91 -5.82
N VAL A 60 -4.61 8.58 -4.53
CA VAL A 60 -3.70 9.27 -3.60
C VAL A 60 -2.25 9.05 -4.00
N HIS A 61 -1.82 7.81 -4.24
CA HIS A 61 -0.44 7.51 -4.61
C HIS A 61 -0.03 8.19 -5.93
N ASN A 62 -0.94 8.24 -6.90
CA ASN A 62 -0.73 8.97 -8.16
C ASN A 62 -0.74 10.50 -8.01
N SER A 63 -1.20 11.02 -6.87
CA SER A 63 -1.24 12.46 -6.58
C SER A 63 -0.11 12.92 -5.67
N ILE A 64 0.69 11.98 -5.14
CA ILE A 64 1.88 12.31 -4.34
C ILE A 64 2.95 12.89 -5.29
N ASP A 65 3.65 13.92 -4.82
CA ASP A 65 4.75 14.53 -5.55
C ASP A 65 5.83 13.46 -5.84
N VAL A 66 6.38 13.46 -7.06
CA VAL A 66 7.40 12.50 -7.50
C VAL A 66 8.68 12.58 -6.66
N ASP A 67 8.92 13.72 -6.02
CA ASP A 67 10.06 13.92 -5.12
C ASP A 67 9.84 13.32 -3.71
N ILE A 68 8.66 12.79 -3.40
CA ILE A 68 8.37 12.12 -2.12
C ILE A 68 8.61 10.61 -2.28
N ASP A 69 9.51 10.04 -1.48
CA ASP A 69 9.74 8.60 -1.42
C ASP A 69 8.54 7.89 -0.76
N ALA A 70 7.69 7.22 -1.55
CA ALA A 70 6.45 6.61 -1.06
C ALA A 70 6.41 5.08 -1.27
N PRO A 71 7.35 4.29 -0.73
CA PRO A 71 7.36 2.85 -0.98
C PRO A 71 6.17 2.17 -0.29
N ILE A 72 5.64 1.12 -0.94
CA ILE A 72 4.63 0.24 -0.36
C ILE A 72 5.21 -1.18 -0.31
N VAL A 73 5.35 -1.70 0.90
CA VAL A 73 5.83 -3.06 1.19
C VAL A 73 4.67 -3.91 1.69
N PHE A 74 4.52 -5.10 1.12
CA PHE A 74 3.48 -6.06 1.49
C PHE A 74 4.10 -7.22 2.26
N HIS A 75 3.54 -7.48 3.44
CA HIS A 75 3.83 -8.64 4.27
C HIS A 75 2.71 -9.65 4.10
N TRP A 76 3.03 -10.78 3.47
CA TRP A 76 2.09 -11.86 3.22
C TRP A 76 2.28 -12.97 4.25
N PRO A 77 1.19 -13.54 4.80
CA PRO A 77 1.29 -14.73 5.64
C PRO A 77 1.98 -15.88 4.88
N GLU A 78 2.74 -16.68 5.63
CA GLU A 78 3.23 -17.96 5.12
C GLU A 78 2.03 -18.88 4.83
N PRO A 79 2.10 -19.69 3.75
CA PRO A 79 1.03 -20.59 3.36
C PRO A 79 0.80 -21.74 4.36
#